data_AF-A0A0C1U304-F1
#
_entry.id   AF-A0A0C1U304-F1
#
_cell.length_a   1.000
_cell.length_b   1.000
_cell.length_c   1.000
_cell.angle_alpha   90.00
_cell.angle_beta   90.00
_cell.angle_gamma   90.00
#
_symmetry.space_group_name_H-M   'P 1'
#
loop_
_entity.id
_entity.type
_entity.pdbx_description
1 polymer ?
#
loop_
_entity_poly.entity_id
_entity_poly.type
_entity_poly.pdbx_seq_one_letter_code
_entity_poly.pdbx_strand_id
1 'polypeptide(L)'
;MEWLEKLNEALGYIEANLEGEIEYEKAAKIACCTAYHFQRMFSYIAGTPLSEYIRNRRLTKAAFDLQSGDKVIDVALRYGYESPTAFNRAFQKIHHV
;
A
#
# COMPACT_ATOMS: atom_id res chain seq x y z
N MET A 1 -6.26 2.63 -24.78
CA MET A 1 -6.90 2.39 -23.48
C MET A 1 -6.28 1.21 -22.72
N GLU A 2 -5.61 0.26 -23.38
CA GLU A 2 -5.00 -0.93 -22.73
C GLU A 2 -4.00 -0.64 -21.60
N TRP A 3 -3.24 0.46 -21.65
CA TRP A 3 -2.23 0.72 -20.63
C TRP A 3 -2.83 1.08 -19.25
N LEU A 4 -3.96 1.79 -19.22
CA LEU A 4 -4.66 2.12 -17.97
C LEU A 4 -5.28 0.86 -17.34
N GLU A 5 -5.76 -0.05 -18.18
CA GLU A 5 -6.25 -1.36 -17.73
C GLU A 5 -5.11 -2.16 -17.10
N LYS A 6 -3.94 -2.24 -17.75
CA LYS A 6 -2.76 -2.91 -17.20
C LYS A 6 -2.22 -2.25 -15.93
N LEU A 7 -2.31 -0.92 -15.83
CA LEU A 7 -2.00 -0.20 -14.60
C LEU A 7 -2.97 -0.57 -13.47
N ASN A 8 -4.27 -0.63 -13.76
CA ASN A 8 -5.28 -1.02 -12.79
C ASN A 8 -5.14 -2.50 -12.36
N GLU A 9 -4.79 -3.40 -13.27
CA GLU A 9 -4.47 -4.79 -12.95
C GLU A 9 -3.26 -4.87 -11.99
N ALA A 10 -2.21 -4.09 -12.27
CA ALA A 10 -1.03 -4.02 -11.39
C ALA A 10 -1.36 -3.44 -10.02
N LEU A 11 -2.25 -2.44 -9.96
CA LEU A 11 -2.78 -1.91 -8.70
C LEU A 11 -3.64 -2.94 -7.96
N GLY A 12 -4.44 -3.72 -8.67
CA GLY A 12 -5.21 -4.83 -8.09
C GLY A 12 -4.31 -5.85 -7.41
N TYR A 13 -3.17 -6.19 -8.01
CA TYR A 13 -2.15 -7.01 -7.36
C TYR A 13 -1.62 -6.36 -6.08
N ILE A 14 -1.31 -5.06 -6.10
CA ILE A 14 -0.83 -4.35 -4.90
C ILE A 14 -1.87 -4.38 -3.78
N GLU A 15 -3.13 -4.10 -4.10
CA GLU A 15 -4.25 -4.11 -3.15
C GLU A 15 -4.48 -5.47 -2.50
N ALA A 16 -4.34 -6.54 -3.28
CA ALA A 16 -4.46 -7.91 -2.78
C ALA A 16 -3.30 -8.33 -1.85
N ASN A 17 -2.16 -7.64 -1.89
CA ASN A 17 -0.94 -7.99 -1.14
C ASN A 17 -0.57 -6.97 -0.06
N LEU A 18 -1.51 -6.10 0.36
CA LEU A 18 -1.24 -5.06 1.37
C LEU A 18 -0.81 -5.61 2.74
N GLU A 19 -1.21 -6.80 3.12
CA GLU A 19 -0.87 -7.44 4.40
C GLU A 19 0.46 -8.21 4.35
N GLY A 20 1.12 -8.24 3.19
CA GLY A 20 2.34 -9.01 2.99
C GLY A 20 3.40 -8.26 2.21
N GLU A 21 4.37 -9.02 1.69
CA GLU A 21 5.41 -8.49 0.83
C GLU A 21 4.84 -8.13 -0.55
N ILE A 22 5.21 -6.96 -1.05
CA ILE A 22 4.79 -6.47 -2.37
C ILE A 22 6.03 -6.41 -3.27
N GLU A 23 6.12 -7.34 -4.20
CA GLU A 23 7.15 -7.30 -5.24
C GLU A 23 6.80 -6.29 -6.33
N TYR A 24 7.51 -5.15 -6.38
CA TYR A 24 7.30 -4.13 -7.41
C TYR A 24 7.58 -4.63 -8.83
N GLU A 25 8.53 -5.56 -8.98
CA GLU A 25 8.80 -6.19 -10.28
C GLU A 25 7.60 -7.00 -10.80
N LYS A 26 6.84 -7.64 -9.91
CA LYS A 26 5.64 -8.38 -10.29
C LYS A 26 4.51 -7.43 -10.72
N ALA A 27 4.29 -6.35 -9.98
CA ALA A 27 3.35 -5.30 -10.38
C ALA A 27 3.72 -4.68 -11.73
N ALA A 28 5.01 -4.39 -11.95
CA ALA A 28 5.49 -3.81 -13.19
C ALA A 28 5.37 -4.75 -14.40
N LYS A 29 5.62 -6.05 -14.20
CA LYS A 29 5.36 -7.09 -15.22
C LYS A 29 3.89 -7.10 -15.67
N ILE A 30 2.95 -6.98 -14.73
CA ILE A 30 1.51 -6.87 -15.04
C ILE A 30 1.24 -5.60 -15.86
N ALA A 31 1.89 -4.49 -15.48
CA ALA A 31 1.82 -3.23 -16.22
C ALA A 31 2.66 -3.20 -17.53
N CYS A 32 3.26 -4.33 -17.93
CA CYS A 32 4.12 -4.46 -19.11
C CYS A 32 5.30 -3.47 -19.16
N CYS A 33 5.90 -3.14 -18.01
CA CYS A 33 7.04 -2.23 -17.92
C CYS A 33 8.02 -2.63 -16.80
N THR A 34 9.07 -1.83 -16.60
CA THR A 34 10.02 -2.01 -15.49
C THR A 34 9.48 -1.41 -14.19
N ALA A 35 9.93 -1.89 -13.03
CA ALA A 35 9.52 -1.33 -11.74
C ALA A 35 9.77 0.18 -11.62
N TYR A 36 10.84 0.68 -12.25
CA TYR A 36 11.12 2.11 -12.33
C TYR A 36 10.02 2.88 -13.09
N HIS A 37 9.66 2.43 -14.30
CA HIS A 37 8.63 3.08 -15.10
C HIS A 37 7.25 2.99 -14.44
N PHE A 38 6.91 1.84 -13.86
CA PHE A 38 5.66 1.65 -13.16
C PHE A 38 5.51 2.63 -11.99
N GLN A 39 6.51 2.73 -11.12
CA GLN A 39 6.49 3.66 -9.98
C GLN A 39 6.40 5.12 -10.44
N ARG A 40 7.16 5.49 -11.48
CA ARG A 40 7.16 6.86 -12.03
C ARG A 40 5.82 7.22 -12.65
N MET A 41 5.24 6.32 -13.45
CA MET A 41 3.93 6.53 -14.07
C MET A 41 2.82 6.59 -13.03
N PHE A 42 2.81 5.66 -12.08
CA PHE A 42 1.86 5.71 -10.96
C PHE A 42 1.92 7.08 -10.27
N SER A 43 3.12 7.53 -9.90
CA SER A 43 3.28 8.79 -9.17
C SER A 43 2.84 10.01 -9.99
N TYR A 44 3.09 9.99 -11.30
CA TYR A 44 2.64 11.03 -12.21
C TYR A 44 1.10 11.13 -12.30
N ILE A 45 0.41 9.98 -12.29
CA ILE A 45 -1.05 9.92 -12.42
C ILE A 45 -1.74 10.18 -11.08
N ALA A 46 -1.27 9.53 -10.01
CA ALA A 46 -1.87 9.56 -8.69
C ALA A 46 -1.48 10.79 -7.87
N GLY A 47 -0.44 11.53 -8.29
CA GLY A 47 0.07 12.70 -7.57
C GLY A 47 0.80 12.37 -6.27
N THR A 48 1.08 11.09 -5.98
CA THR A 48 1.78 10.62 -4.78
C THR A 48 2.69 9.44 -5.11
N PRO A 49 3.86 9.29 -4.44
CA PRO A 49 4.71 8.13 -4.61
C PRO A 49 3.96 6.80 -4.36
N LEU A 50 4.28 5.76 -5.13
CA LEU A 50 3.65 4.44 -4.94
C LEU A 50 3.84 3.89 -3.52
N SER A 51 5.02 4.08 -2.93
CA SER A 51 5.31 3.66 -1.56
C SER A 51 4.43 4.38 -0.53
N GLU A 52 4.12 5.65 -0.76
CA GLU A 52 3.21 6.41 0.08
C GLU A 52 1.76 5.94 -0.09
N TYR A 53 1.33 5.70 -1.33
CA TYR A 53 0.04 5.07 -1.61
C TYR A 53 -0.13 3.75 -0.84
N ILE A 54 0.83 2.82 -0.95
CA ILE A 54 0.79 1.52 -0.27
C ILE A 54 0.70 1.71 1.24
N ARG A 55 1.53 2.58 1.82
CA ARG A 55 1.52 2.86 3.25
C ARG A 55 0.15 3.40 3.70
N ASN A 56 -0.42 4.33 2.95
CA ASN A 56 -1.71 4.92 3.27
C ASN A 56 -2.82 3.87 3.22
N ARG A 57 -2.82 3.02 2.18
CA ARG A 57 -3.78 1.92 2.04
C ARG A 57 -3.67 0.89 3.16
N ARG A 58 -2.45 0.52 3.56
CA ARG A 58 -2.21 -0.34 4.74
C ARG A 58 -2.80 0.26 6.00
N LEU A 59 -2.57 1.55 6.25
CA LEU A 59 -3.09 2.23 7.43
C LEU A 59 -4.62 2.43 7.40
N THR A 60 -5.22 2.56 6.21
CA THR A 60 -6.68 2.52 6.06
C THR A 60 -7.25 1.16 6.42
N LYS A 61 -6.67 0.06 5.91
CA LYS A 61 -7.09 -1.30 6.32
C LYS A 61 -6.88 -1.54 7.82
N ALA A 62 -5.76 -1.11 8.37
CA ALA A 62 -5.48 -1.19 9.80
C ALA A 62 -6.56 -0.49 10.65
N ALA A 63 -7.12 0.63 10.19
CA ALA A 63 -8.21 1.30 10.90
C ALA A 63 -9.47 0.43 10.97
N PHE A 64 -9.81 -0.30 9.90
CA PHE A 64 -10.94 -1.24 9.91
C PHE A 64 -10.70 -2.42 10.85
N ASP A 65 -9.48 -2.96 10.87
CA ASP A 65 -9.12 -4.07 11.76
C ASP A 65 -9.22 -3.64 13.24
N LEU A 66 -8.72 -2.44 13.56
CA LEU A 66 -8.84 -1.85 14.90
C LEU A 66 -10.30 -1.60 15.30
N GLN A 67 -11.13 -1.10 14.39
CA GLN A 67 -12.57 -0.93 14.63
C GLN A 67 -13.29 -2.26 14.87
N SER A 68 -12.78 -3.34 14.28
CA SER A 68 -13.29 -4.70 14.47
C SER A 68 -12.86 -5.33 15.81
N GLY A 69 -12.01 -4.65 16.58
CA GLY A 69 -11.57 -5.07 17.91
C GLY A 69 -10.22 -5.79 17.94
N ASP A 70 -9.47 -5.82 16.84
CA ASP A 70 -8.13 -6.41 16.80
C ASP A 70 -7.15 -5.63 17.68
N LYS A 71 -6.19 -6.34 18.30
CA LYS A 71 -5.19 -5.70 19.15
C LYS A 71 -4.21 -4.89 18.30
N VAL A 72 -3.85 -3.70 18.78
CA VAL A 72 -2.92 -2.78 18.10
C VAL A 72 -1.61 -3.45 17.68
N ILE A 73 -1.04 -4.30 18.53
CA ILE A 73 0.23 -4.98 18.21
C ILE A 73 0.08 -5.98 17.06
N ASP A 74 -1.04 -6.69 17.00
CA ASP A 74 -1.30 -7.69 15.95
C ASP A 74 -1.56 -6.98 14.62
N VAL A 75 -2.32 -5.89 14.63
CA VAL A 75 -2.55 -5.04 13.46
C VAL A 75 -1.25 -4.40 12.96
N ALA A 76 -0.42 -3.87 13.87
CA ALA A 76 0.87 -3.27 13.50
C ALA A 76 1.76 -4.29 12.75
N LEU A 77 1.90 -5.49 13.31
CA LEU A 77 2.69 -6.57 12.69
C LEU A 77 2.11 -6.99 11.33
N ARG A 78 0.79 -7.16 11.23
CA ARG A 78 0.08 -7.52 9.98
C ARG A 78 0.39 -6.55 8.83
N TYR A 79 0.57 -5.27 9.11
CA TYR A 79 0.87 -4.26 8.09
C TYR A 79 2.36 -3.88 7.99
N GLY A 80 3.24 -4.70 8.54
CA GLY A 80 4.69 -4.58 8.39
C GLY A 80 5.35 -3.57 9.32
N TYR A 81 4.72 -3.25 10.46
CA TYR A 81 5.33 -2.43 11.51
C TYR A 81 5.83 -3.33 12.65
N GLU A 82 7.16 -3.38 12.82
CA GLU A 82 7.79 -4.12 13.91
C GLU A 82 7.64 -3.45 15.29
N SER A 83 7.22 -2.18 15.31
CA SER A 83 7.05 -1.40 16.54
C SER A 83 5.67 -0.76 16.59
N PRO A 84 4.87 -1.01 17.65
CA PRO A 84 3.61 -0.30 17.88
C PRO A 84 3.77 1.23 17.93
N THR A 85 4.92 1.73 18.39
CA THR A 85 5.23 3.16 18.42
C THR A 85 5.38 3.73 17.01
N ALA A 86 6.07 3.01 16.11
CA ALA A 86 6.22 3.40 14.72
C ALA A 86 4.87 3.35 13.98
N PHE A 87 4.08 2.31 14.25
CA PHE A 87 2.71 2.19 13.73
C PHE A 87 1.85 3.36 14.19
N ASN A 88 1.77 3.65 15.49
CA ASN A 88 0.98 4.76 16.03
C ASN A 88 1.37 6.08 15.36
N ARG A 89 2.65 6.43 15.31
CA ARG A 89 3.08 7.68 14.65
C ARG A 89 2.61 7.78 13.19
N ALA A 90 2.69 6.69 12.44
CA ALA A 90 2.25 6.67 11.05
C ALA A 90 0.71 6.73 10.94
N PHE A 91 0.01 6.02 11.82
CA PHE A 91 -1.45 6.00 11.89
C PHE A 91 -2.03 7.38 12.21
N GLN A 92 -1.52 8.05 13.25
CA GLN A 92 -1.94 9.40 13.64
C GLN A 92 -1.68 10.43 12.53
N LYS A 93 -0.56 10.29 11.80
CA LYS A 93 -0.23 11.19 10.69
C LYS A 93 -1.27 11.15 9.56
N ILE A 94 -1.89 9.99 9.32
CA ILE A 94 -2.87 9.82 8.24
C ILE A 94 -4.29 10.10 8.71
N HIS A 95 -4.65 9.58 9.89
CA HIS A 95 -6.02 9.59 10.37
C HIS A 95 -6.32 10.79 11.28
N HIS A 96 -5.30 11.56 11.65
CA HIS A 96 -5.43 12.75 12.50
C HIS A 96 -6.10 12.51 13.86
N VAL A 97 -5.86 11.32 14.44
CA VAL A 97 -6.35 10.87 15.74
C VAL A 97 -5.22 10.53 16.69
#